data_AF-A0A349H467-F1
#
_entry.id   AF-A0A349H467-F1
#
_cell.length_a   1.000
_cell.length_b   1.000
_cell.length_c   1.000
_cell.angle_alpha   90.00
_cell.angle_beta   90.00
_cell.angle_gamma   90.00
#
_symmetry.space_group_name_H-M   'P 1'
#
loop_
_entity.id
_entity.type
_entity.pdbx_description
1 polymer ?
#
loop_
_entity_poly.entity_id
_entity_poly.type
_entity_poly.pdbx_seq_one_letter_code
_entity_poly.pdbx_strand_id
1 'polypeptide(L)' 'MKPAAAASSYDKPGFVTAVVKGRLWVFADGSPELVAFRKTGKTPAVHATRVKAGPAGMTLIAPDLSILDAYMK' A
#
# COMPACT_ATOMS: atom_id res chain seq x y z
N MET A 1 -7.95 19.42 2.77
CA MET A 1 -8.64 18.19 3.23
C MET A 1 -7.59 17.15 3.57
N LYS A 2 -7.54 16.68 4.83
CA LYS A 2 -6.70 15.55 5.27
C LYS A 2 -7.07 14.33 4.43
N PRO A 3 -6.13 13.59 3.82
CA PRO A 3 -6.44 12.22 3.44
C PRO A 3 -6.64 11.48 4.77
N ALA A 4 -7.89 11.12 5.06
CA ALA A 4 -8.17 10.15 6.08
C ALA A 4 -7.39 8.90 5.67
N ALA A 5 -6.30 8.63 6.39
CA ALA A 5 -5.80 7.29 6.59
C ALA A 5 -6.93 6.53 7.29
N ALA A 6 -7.98 6.21 6.54
CA ALA A 6 -8.89 5.16 6.91
C ALA A 6 -8.01 3.92 6.87
N ALA A 7 -7.55 3.53 8.05
CA ALA A 7 -7.15 2.18 8.37
C ALA A 7 -8.20 1.28 7.73
N SER A 8 -7.89 0.84 6.52
CA SER A 8 -8.84 0.12 5.71
C SER A 8 -8.88 -1.28 6.31
N SER A 9 -9.98 -2.01 6.21
CA SER A 9 -10.11 -3.40 6.69
C SER A 9 -9.19 -4.41 5.98
N TYR A 10 -8.03 -3.96 5.54
CA TYR A 10 -7.06 -4.52 4.63
C TYR A 10 -5.66 -4.55 5.26
N ASP A 11 -5.45 -3.91 6.41
CA ASP A 11 -4.23 -4.11 7.20
C ASP A 11 -4.16 -5.59 7.64
N LYS A 12 -3.34 -6.37 6.93
CA LYS A 12 -2.98 -7.74 7.30
C LYS A 12 -1.82 -7.67 8.31
N PRO A 13 -1.76 -8.57 9.30
CA PRO A 13 -0.58 -8.66 10.16
C PRO A 13 0.67 -8.91 9.29
N GLY A 14 1.64 -7.98 9.33
CA GLY A 14 2.82 -7.97 8.45
C GLY A 14 2.72 -7.05 7.21
N PHE A 15 1.58 -6.39 6.98
CA PHE A 15 1.38 -5.43 5.90
C PHE A 15 0.65 -4.18 6.40
N VAL A 16 1.14 -3.01 5.98
CA VAL A 16 0.54 -1.71 6.29
C VAL A 16 -0.08 -1.15 5.02
N THR A 17 -1.36 -0.77 5.09
CA THR A 17 -2.06 -0.18 3.96
C THR A 17 -2.31 1.32 4.12
N ALA A 18 -2.26 2.07 3.02
CA ALA A 18 -2.51 3.51 3.01
C ALA A 18 -3.31 3.91 1.77
N VAL A 19 -4.44 4.59 1.94
CA VAL A 19 -5.24 5.07 0.81
C VAL A 19 -4.73 6.44 0.38
N VAL A 20 -4.19 6.53 -0.83
CA VAL A 20 -3.69 7.77 -1.43
C VAL A 20 -4.42 8.04 -2.73
N LYS A 21 -5.17 9.15 -2.81
CA LYS A 21 -5.95 9.55 -4.00
C LYS A 21 -6.87 8.43 -4.52
N GLY A 22 -7.52 7.68 -3.62
CA GLY A 22 -8.41 6.58 -3.98
C GLY A 22 -7.72 5.31 -4.46
N ARG A 23 -6.40 5.21 -4.28
CA ARG A 23 -5.62 4.00 -4.58
C ARG A 23 -5.08 3.43 -3.29
N LEU A 24 -5.13 2.11 -3.16
CA LEU A 24 -4.68 1.44 -1.95
C LEU A 24 -3.20 1.11 -2.08
N TRP A 25 -2.37 1.79 -1.30
CA TRP A 25 -0.97 1.46 -1.16
C TRP A 25 -0.81 0.36 -0.12
N VAL A 26 -0.05 -0.68 -0.44
CA VAL A 26 0.34 -1.77 0.45
C VAL A 26 1.84 -1.68 0.63
N PHE A 27 2.27 -1.70 1.87
CA PHE A 27 3.66 -1.80 2.25
C PHE A 27 3.82 -3.02 3.16
N ALA A 28 4.98 -3.66 3.14
CA ALA A 28 5.29 -4.65 4.15
C ALA A 28 5.68 -3.94 5.45
N ASP A 29 5.26 -4.54 6.57
CA ASP A 29 5.58 -4.05 7.90
C ASP A 29 7.10 -4.09 8.12
N GLY A 30 7.67 -3.01 8.63
CA GLY A 30 9.12 -2.87 8.82
C GLY A 30 9.94 -2.61 7.55
N SER A 31 9.33 -2.49 6.36
CA SER A 31 10.09 -2.18 5.14
C SER A 31 10.68 -0.77 5.15
N PRO A 32 11.90 -0.58 4.60
CA PRO A 32 12.50 0.74 4.47
C PRO A 32 11.64 1.69 3.62
N GLU A 33 10.88 1.18 2.64
CA GLU A 33 9.93 2.00 1.88
C GLU A 33 8.77 2.51 2.73
N LEU A 34 8.25 1.71 3.66
CA LEU A 34 7.21 2.15 4.59
C LEU A 34 7.74 3.25 5.51
N VAL A 35 8.96 3.08 6.03
CA VAL A 35 9.60 4.09 6.88
C VAL A 35 9.83 5.38 6.10
N ALA A 36 10.31 5.29 4.86
CA ALA A 36 10.49 6.44 3.98
C ALA A 36 9.16 7.12 3.65
N PHE A 37 8.12 6.35 3.32
CA PHE A 37 6.78 6.84 3.05
C PHE A 37 6.19 7.54 4.29
N ARG A 38 6.32 6.96 5.48
CA ARG A 38 5.87 7.57 6.75
C ARG A 38 6.67 8.83 7.11
N LYS A 39 7.99 8.85 6.85
CA LYS A 39 8.85 10.00 7.18
C LYS A 39 8.71 11.16 6.21
N THR A 40 8.70 10.89 4.92
CA THR A 40 8.75 11.92 3.87
C THR A 40 7.43 12.10 3.13
N GLY A 41 6.45 11.22 3.32
CA GLY A 41 5.20 11.23 2.56
C GLY A 41 5.38 10.96 1.07
N LYS A 42 6.58 10.55 0.65
CA LYS A 42 6.92 10.30 -0.75
C LYS A 42 6.55 8.88 -1.12
N THR A 43 5.67 8.76 -2.11
CA THR A 43 5.47 7.51 -2.83
C THR A 43 6.75 7.15 -3.57
N PRO A 44 7.23 5.91 -3.50
CA PRO A 44 8.44 5.49 -4.19
C PRO A 44 8.30 5.67 -5.70
N ALA A 45 9.39 6.09 -6.34
CA ALA A 45 9.42 6.37 -7.77
C ALA A 45 9.16 5.11 -8.60
N VAL A 46 9.72 3.98 -8.16
CA VAL A 46 9.38 2.65 -8.66
C VAL A 46 8.35 2.07 -7.72
N HIS A 47 7.19 1.72 -8.27
CA HIS A 47 6.15 1.03 -7.55
C HIS A 47 5.43 0.10 -8.51
N ALA A 48 5.03 -1.04 -8.00
CA ALA A 48 4.19 -1.98 -8.70
C ALA A 48 2.73 -1.57 -8.55
N THR A 49 2.01 -1.45 -9.66
CA THR A 49 0.56 -1.21 -9.65
C THR A 49 -0.16 -2.45 -10.16
N ARG A 50 -1.18 -2.88 -9.44
CA ARG A 50 -1.99 -4.06 -9.76
C ARG A 50 -3.46 -3.63 -9.78
N VAL A 51 -3.97 -3.47 -11.00
CA VAL A 51 -5.36 -3.06 -11.24
C VAL A 51 -6.29 -4.25 -10.96
N LYS A 52 -7.42 -4.03 -10.28
CA LYS A 52 -8.39 -5.07 -9.88
C LYS A 52 -7.83 -6.19 -8.99
N ALA A 53 -6.68 -5.98 -8.36
CA ALA A 53 -6.04 -6.98 -7.51
C ALA A 53 -6.43 -6.85 -6.04
N GLY A 54 -7.04 -5.73 -5.65
CA GLY A 54 -7.47 -5.48 -4.29
C GLY A 54 -8.80 -6.16 -3.97
N PRO A 55 -9.05 -6.45 -2.68
CA PRO A 55 -10.38 -6.81 -2.22
C PRO A 55 -11.42 -5.78 -2.70
N ALA A 56 -12.54 -6.28 -3.23
CA ALA A 56 -13.56 -5.50 -3.96
C ALA A 56 -13.14 -4.90 -5.32
N GLY A 57 -12.07 -5.40 -5.96
CA GLY A 57 -11.64 -4.94 -7.28
C GLY A 57 -10.88 -3.61 -7.26
N MET A 58 -10.32 -3.22 -6.10
CA MET A 58 -9.54 -2.01 -5.95
C MET A 58 -8.17 -2.10 -6.65
N THR A 59 -7.62 -0.94 -6.99
CA THR A 59 -6.23 -0.82 -7.49
C THR A 59 -5.28 -0.84 -6.31
N LEU A 60 -4.48 -1.90 -6.23
CA LEU A 60 -3.38 -2.01 -5.27
C LEU A 60 -2.12 -1.40 -5.87
N ILE A 61 -1.38 -0.68 -5.06
CA ILE A 61 -0.03 -0.21 -5.36
C ILE A 61 0.87 -0.68 -4.25
N ALA A 62 2.05 -1.17 -4.56
CA ALA A 62 3.06 -1.46 -3.56
C ALA A 62 4.41 -0.99 -4.08
N PRO A 63 5.41 -0.77 -3.22
CA PRO A 63 6.74 -0.43 -3.72
C PRO A 63 7.37 -1.61 -4.49
N ASP A 64 6.97 -2.85 -4.17
CA ASP A 64 7.46 -4.06 -4.82
C ASP A 64 6.33 -5.03 -5.22
N LEU A 65 6.52 -5.77 -6.32
CA LEU A 65 5.59 -6.81 -6.77
C LEU A 65 5.46 -7.95 -5.76
N SER A 66 6.53 -8.28 -5.04
CA SER A 66 6.54 -9.34 -4.04
C SER A 66 5.61 -9.02 -2.87
N ILE A 67 5.48 -7.74 -2.52
CA ILE A 67 4.54 -7.29 -1.49
C ILE A 67 3.10 -7.44 -1.97
N LEU A 68 2.81 -7.12 -3.24
CA LEU A 68 1.49 -7.37 -3.82
C LEU A 68 1.15 -8.85 -3.84
N ASP A 69 2.08 -9.69 -4.30
CA ASP A 69 1.87 -11.13 -4.41
C ASP A 69 1.65 -11.76 -3.02
N ALA A 70 2.48 -11.39 -2.03
CA ALA A 70 2.33 -11.84 -0.66
C ALA A 70 1.05 -11.31 0.01
N TYR A 71 0.61 -10.11 -0.35
CA TYR A 71 -0.64 -9.53 0.14
C TYR A 71 -1.89 -10.23 -0.44
N MET A 72 -1.83 -10.63 -1.71
CA MET A 72 -2.90 -11.35 -2.42
C MET A 72 -3.00 -12.84 -2.05
N LYS A 73 -1.94 -13.39 -1.45
CA LYS A 73 -1.89 -14.78 -0.95
C LYS A 73 -2.67 -14.93 0.35
#